data_AF-A0A3P3QB88-F1
#
_entry.id   AF-A0A3P3QB88-F1
#
_cell.length_a   1.000
_cell.length_b   1.000
_cell.length_c   1.000
_cell.angle_alpha   90.00
_cell.angle_beta   90.00
_cell.angle_gamma   90.00
#
_symmetry.space_group_name_H-M   'P 1'
#
loop_
_entity.id
_entity.type
_entity.pdbx_description
1 polymer ?
#
loop_
_entity_poly.entity_id
_entity_poly.type
_entity_poly.pdbx_seq_one_letter_code
_entity_poly.pdbx_strand_id
1 'polypeptide(L)'
;MKKLGYSLFAALCLSSATLSSTVKAETVDYQYLTVAGYLNFYLLNLNACEDYHPEIRQQAYDAEKQLYPWLAKLDQKLKGADADNKTLSDVVQKRREALNLQISEGDFTLDHCKAIVKLLTGDGLDQALLKSLN
;
A
#
# COMPACT_ATOMS: atom_id res chain seq x y z
N MET A 1 -45.90 -51.00 -19.86
CA MET A 1 -45.31 -49.80 -19.21
C MET A 1 -44.66 -48.93 -20.28
N LYS A 2 -44.83 -47.60 -20.16
CA LYS A 2 -44.62 -46.50 -21.14
C LYS A 2 -43.23 -46.53 -21.81
N LYS A 3 -43.12 -46.73 -23.13
CA LYS A 3 -43.03 -45.76 -24.27
C LYS A 3 -41.82 -44.80 -24.28
N LEU A 4 -41.05 -44.94 -25.36
CA LEU A 4 -40.00 -44.07 -25.92
C LEU A 4 -40.30 -42.57 -25.75
N GLY A 5 -39.28 -41.80 -25.38
CA GLY A 5 -39.20 -40.35 -25.59
C GLY A 5 -38.09 -40.02 -26.60
N TYR A 6 -38.49 -39.61 -27.79
CA TYR A 6 -37.66 -38.88 -28.76
C TYR A 6 -37.64 -37.38 -28.43
N SER A 7 -36.69 -36.68 -29.05
CA SER A 7 -36.63 -35.21 -29.27
C SER A 7 -35.99 -34.40 -28.14
N LEU A 8 -35.16 -33.37 -28.38
CA LEU A 8 -34.90 -32.58 -29.57
C LEU A 8 -33.54 -31.87 -29.41
N PHE A 9 -32.84 -31.63 -30.51
CA PHE A 9 -31.75 -30.67 -30.61
C PHE A 9 -32.23 -29.26 -30.21
N ALA A 10 -31.42 -28.55 -29.42
CA ALA A 10 -31.43 -27.09 -29.41
C ALA A 10 -30.00 -26.58 -29.14
N ALA A 11 -29.30 -26.30 -30.23
CA ALA A 11 -28.15 -25.44 -30.23
C ALA A 11 -28.61 -24.01 -29.90
N LEU A 12 -28.01 -23.38 -28.90
CA LEU A 12 -27.92 -21.94 -28.82
C LEU A 12 -26.52 -21.60 -28.32
N CYS A 13 -25.60 -21.43 -29.28
CA CYS A 13 -24.34 -20.76 -29.04
C CYS A 13 -24.68 -19.34 -28.58
N LEU A 14 -24.66 -19.10 -27.27
CA LEU A 14 -24.54 -17.74 -26.77
C LEU A 14 -23.17 -17.25 -27.21
N SER A 15 -23.15 -16.52 -28.33
CA SER A 15 -22.10 -15.59 -28.68
C SER A 15 -21.98 -14.59 -27.53
N SER A 16 -21.12 -14.93 -26.57
CA SER A 16 -20.59 -13.98 -25.59
C SER A 16 -19.84 -12.94 -26.41
N ALA A 17 -20.54 -11.85 -26.74
CA ALA A 17 -19.90 -10.60 -27.13
C ALA A 17 -19.03 -10.21 -25.94
N THR A 18 -17.78 -10.65 -25.97
CA THR A 18 -16.74 -10.12 -25.12
C THR A 18 -16.64 -8.66 -25.49
N LEU A 19 -17.29 -7.81 -24.71
CA LEU A 19 -16.88 -6.43 -24.54
C LEU A 19 -15.44 -6.52 -24.03
N SER A 20 -14.50 -6.60 -24.97
CA SER A 20 -13.09 -6.35 -24.74
C SER A 20 -13.00 -4.86 -24.44
N SER A 21 -13.42 -4.47 -23.25
CA SER A 21 -12.88 -3.28 -22.62
C SER A 21 -11.37 -3.53 -22.60
N THR A 22 -10.66 -2.76 -23.41
CA THR A 22 -9.24 -2.57 -23.24
C THR A 22 -9.07 -1.98 -21.85
N VAL A 23 -8.90 -2.85 -20.85
CA VAL A 23 -8.41 -2.46 -19.54
C VAL A 23 -7.02 -1.90 -19.84
N LYS A 24 -6.92 -0.57 -19.95
CA LYS A 24 -5.64 0.10 -19.78
C LYS A 24 -5.19 -0.30 -18.38
N ALA A 25 -4.24 -1.22 -18.31
CA ALA A 25 -3.53 -1.45 -17.07
C ALA A 25 -2.88 -0.10 -16.72
N GLU A 26 -3.42 0.57 -15.70
CA GLU A 26 -2.74 1.67 -15.04
C GLU A 26 -1.45 1.10 -14.47
N THR A 27 -0.38 1.23 -15.25
CA THR A 27 0.91 0.66 -14.92
C THR A 27 1.66 1.66 -14.08
N VAL A 28 1.19 1.87 -12.86
CA VAL A 28 2.11 2.31 -11.82
C VAL A 28 3.12 1.18 -11.69
N ASP A 29 4.38 1.51 -11.97
CA ASP A 29 5.46 0.54 -11.83
C ASP A 29 5.35 -0.09 -10.44
N TYR A 30 5.23 -1.43 -10.39
CA TYR A 30 5.16 -2.19 -9.15
C TYR A 30 6.29 -1.80 -8.19
N GLN A 31 7.43 -1.38 -8.73
CA GLN A 31 8.54 -0.84 -7.94
C GLN A 31 8.17 0.41 -7.14
N TYR A 32 7.43 1.37 -7.71
CA TYR A 32 6.97 2.55 -6.98
C TYR A 32 5.89 2.21 -5.95
N LEU A 33 5.04 1.22 -6.22
CA LEU A 33 4.06 0.73 -5.24
C LEU A 33 4.77 0.13 -4.02
N THR A 34 5.81 -0.67 -4.23
CA THR A 34 6.63 -1.23 -3.14
C THR A 34 7.29 -0.12 -2.32
N VAL A 35 7.91 0.86 -2.99
CA VAL A 35 8.57 1.98 -2.30
C VAL A 35 7.56 2.84 -1.54
N ALA A 36 6.39 3.11 -2.11
CA ALA A 36 5.34 3.84 -1.43
C ALA A 36 4.82 3.12 -0.20
N GLY A 37 4.61 1.80 -0.28
CA GLY A 37 4.23 0.98 0.86
C GLY A 37 5.29 0.98 1.97
N TYR A 38 6.56 0.97 1.60
CA TYR A 38 7.69 1.05 2.53
C TYR A 38 7.76 2.41 3.24
N LEU A 39 7.72 3.53 2.51
CA LEU A 39 7.76 4.86 3.10
C LEU A 39 6.51 5.16 3.95
N ASN A 40 5.33 4.73 3.49
CA ASN A 40 4.07 4.90 4.22
C ASN A 40 4.05 4.11 5.54
N PHE A 41 4.73 2.95 5.60
CA PHE A 41 4.87 2.22 6.87
C PHE A 41 5.57 3.08 7.93
N TYR A 42 6.73 3.67 7.62
CA TYR A 42 7.44 4.52 8.58
C TYR A 42 6.63 5.77 8.92
N LEU A 43 6.08 6.45 7.91
CA LEU A 43 5.33 7.68 8.13
C LEU A 43 4.15 7.46 9.08
N LEU A 44 3.32 6.44 8.83
CA LEU A 44 2.17 6.13 9.68
C LEU A 44 2.58 5.76 11.10
N ASN A 45 3.61 4.93 11.26
CA ASN A 45 4.05 4.51 12.59
C ASN A 45 4.66 5.68 13.37
N LEU A 46 5.47 6.53 12.74
CA LEU A 46 6.08 7.68 13.42
C LEU A 46 5.02 8.70 13.84
N ASN A 47 4.08 9.04 12.95
CA ASN A 47 2.94 9.91 13.29
C ASN A 47 2.15 9.34 14.49
N ALA A 48 1.83 8.05 14.49
CA ALA A 48 1.16 7.44 15.63
C ALA A 48 2.02 7.44 16.90
N CYS A 49 3.34 7.28 16.79
CA CYS A 49 4.23 7.39 17.95
C CYS A 49 4.21 8.81 18.54
N GLU A 50 4.14 9.85 17.72
CA GLU A 50 4.03 11.23 18.16
C GLU A 50 2.72 11.51 18.91
N ASP A 51 1.63 10.93 18.41
CA ASP A 51 0.29 11.12 18.96
C ASP A 51 0.09 10.36 20.29
N TYR A 52 0.49 9.09 20.33
CA TYR A 52 0.13 8.18 21.43
C TYR A 52 1.20 8.04 22.52
N HIS A 53 2.46 8.38 22.26
CA HIS A 53 3.58 8.16 23.19
C HIS A 53 4.40 9.44 23.42
N PRO A 54 3.98 10.33 24.34
CA PRO A 54 4.66 11.61 24.60
C PRO A 54 6.16 11.48 24.90
N GLU A 55 6.58 10.37 25.49
CA GLU A 55 7.97 10.08 25.88
C GLU A 55 8.92 9.96 24.68
N ILE A 56 8.41 9.59 23.51
CA ILE A 56 9.21 9.42 22.29
C ILE A 56 8.85 10.42 21.19
N ARG A 57 7.82 11.25 21.38
CA ARG A 57 7.32 12.21 20.39
C ARG A 57 8.42 12.98 19.66
N GLN A 58 9.35 13.60 20.39
CA GLN A 58 10.40 14.40 19.76
C GLN A 58 11.33 13.55 18.88
N GLN A 59 11.67 12.34 19.32
CA GLN A 59 12.53 11.43 18.58
C GLN A 59 11.83 10.88 17.33
N ALA A 60 10.53 10.59 17.44
CA ALA A 60 9.69 10.19 16.32
C ALA A 60 9.61 11.30 15.27
N TYR A 61 9.37 12.54 15.71
CA TYR A 61 9.34 13.72 14.84
C TYR A 61 10.67 13.97 14.12
N ASP A 62 11.79 13.83 14.84
CA ASP A 62 13.12 13.99 14.24
C ASP A 62 13.46 12.86 13.26
N ALA A 63 12.99 11.64 13.53
CA ALA A 63 13.12 10.51 12.62
C ALA A 63 12.25 10.69 11.37
N GLU A 64 11.01 11.19 11.50
CA GLU A 64 10.09 11.41 10.38
C GLU A 64 10.67 12.32 9.31
N LYS A 65 11.42 13.36 9.71
CA LYS A 65 12.09 14.30 8.78
C LYS A 65 12.98 13.60 7.76
N GLN A 66 13.54 12.44 8.09
CA GLN A 66 14.38 11.67 7.18
C GLN A 66 13.60 11.08 5.99
N LEU A 67 12.28 10.95 6.12
CA LEU A 67 11.41 10.42 5.07
C LEU A 67 11.12 11.46 3.98
N TYR A 68 11.07 12.76 4.33
CA TYR A 68 10.58 13.81 3.43
C TYR A 68 11.32 13.93 2.09
N PRO A 69 12.67 13.84 2.03
CA PRO A 69 13.37 13.86 0.75
C PRO A 69 12.95 12.70 -0.17
N TRP A 70 12.66 11.53 0.39
CA TRP A 70 12.27 10.33 -0.37
C TRP A 70 10.81 10.39 -0.81
N LEU A 71 9.93 10.87 0.08
CA LEU A 71 8.53 11.12 -0.26
C LEU A 71 8.41 12.14 -1.41
N ALA A 72 9.23 13.20 -1.40
CA ALA A 72 9.27 14.18 -2.48
C ALA A 72 9.73 13.55 -3.82
N LYS A 73 10.76 12.69 -3.80
CA LYS A 73 11.21 11.97 -5.00
C LYS A 73 10.14 11.01 -5.52
N LEU A 74 9.48 10.27 -4.63
CA LEU A 74 8.39 9.36 -5.00
C LEU A 74 7.23 10.12 -5.64
N ASP A 75 6.79 11.24 -5.03
CA ASP A 75 5.75 12.10 -5.60
C ASP A 75 6.10 12.59 -7.02
N GLN A 76 7.35 13.01 -7.25
CA GLN A 76 7.81 13.39 -8.59
C GLN A 76 7.73 12.25 -9.61
N LYS A 77 8.11 11.02 -9.23
CA LYS A 77 8.01 9.84 -10.12
C LYS A 77 6.55 9.49 -10.42
N LEU A 78 5.64 9.70 -9.46
CA LEU A 78 4.21 9.40 -9.61
C LEU A 78 3.45 10.45 -10.42
N LYS A 79 3.85 11.74 -10.40
CA LYS A 79 3.24 12.82 -11.19
C LYS A 79 3.30 12.63 -12.71
N GLY A 80 4.20 11.78 -13.20
CA GLY A 80 4.32 11.43 -14.62
C GLY A 80 3.51 10.19 -15.03
N ALA A 81 2.94 9.46 -14.07
CA ALA A 81 2.01 8.37 -14.36
C ALA A 81 0.60 8.95 -14.47
N ASP A 82 -0.20 8.48 -15.44
CA ASP A 82 -1.66 8.70 -15.48
C ASP A 82 -2.27 8.06 -14.21
N ALA A 83 -2.20 8.77 -13.08
CA ALA A 83 -2.35 8.19 -11.75
C ALA A 83 -3.65 8.61 -11.09
N ASP A 84 -4.76 8.04 -11.57
CA ASP A 84 -5.90 7.76 -10.69
C ASP A 84 -5.58 6.48 -9.90
N ASN A 85 -4.47 6.50 -9.13
CA ASN A 85 -3.83 5.28 -8.63
C ASN A 85 -4.55 4.72 -7.40
N LYS A 86 -5.75 4.21 -7.65
CA LYS A 86 -6.60 3.49 -6.70
C LYS A 86 -5.82 2.40 -5.97
N THR A 87 -4.89 1.73 -6.65
CA THR A 87 -4.08 0.67 -6.05
C THR A 87 -3.16 1.19 -4.94
N LEU A 88 -2.50 2.33 -5.17
CA LEU A 88 -1.69 2.97 -4.14
C LEU A 88 -2.55 3.45 -2.96
N SER A 89 -3.70 4.07 -3.25
CA SER A 89 -4.65 4.48 -2.23
C SER A 89 -5.10 3.30 -1.36
N ASP A 90 -5.47 2.17 -2.00
CA ASP A 90 -5.89 0.94 -1.31
C ASP A 90 -4.76 0.35 -0.43
N VAL A 91 -3.50 0.40 -0.89
CA VAL A 91 -2.35 -0.06 -0.10
C VAL A 91 -2.12 0.83 1.12
N VAL A 92 -2.22 2.16 0.97
CA VAL A 92 -2.08 3.11 2.08
C VAL A 92 -3.20 2.92 3.09
N GLN A 93 -4.44 2.77 2.61
CA GLN A 93 -5.63 2.60 3.43
C GLN A 93 -5.56 1.32 4.28
N LYS A 94 -5.22 0.18 3.66
CA LYS A 94 -5.05 -1.10 4.39
C LYS A 94 -4.00 -1.02 5.51
N ARG A 95 -2.90 -0.29 5.27
CA ARG A 95 -1.86 -0.09 6.30
C ARG A 95 -2.35 0.77 7.45
N ARG A 96 -3.12 1.81 7.16
CA ARG A 96 -3.76 2.64 8.18
C ARG A 96 -4.75 1.83 9.03
N GLU A 97 -5.56 0.99 8.40
CA GLU A 97 -6.50 0.11 9.10
C GLU A 97 -5.78 -0.87 10.01
N ALA A 98 -4.70 -1.50 9.54
CA ALA A 98 -3.88 -2.40 10.36
C ALA A 98 -3.25 -1.68 11.57
N LEU A 99 -2.71 -0.48 11.38
CA LEU A 99 -2.16 0.32 12.48
C LEU A 99 -3.24 0.70 13.51
N ASN A 100 -4.42 1.14 13.04
CA ASN A 100 -5.54 1.47 13.92
C ASN A 100 -6.00 0.27 14.73
N LEU A 101 -5.99 -0.93 14.14
CA LEU A 101 -6.30 -2.16 14.85
C LEU A 101 -5.27 -2.42 15.97
N GLN A 102 -3.98 -2.34 15.66
CA GLN A 102 -2.91 -2.49 16.67
C GLN A 102 -3.02 -1.48 17.81
N ILE A 103 -3.40 -0.24 17.51
CA ILE A 103 -3.65 0.79 18.53
C ILE A 103 -4.86 0.40 19.40
N SER A 104 -5.96 -0.04 18.77
CA SER A 104 -7.18 -0.42 19.50
C SER A 104 -7.01 -1.66 20.38
N GLU A 105 -6.14 -2.59 19.98
CA GLU A 105 -5.82 -3.80 20.72
C GLU A 105 -4.79 -3.57 21.84
N GLY A 106 -4.18 -2.37 21.90
CA GLY A 106 -3.15 -2.03 22.89
C GLY A 106 -1.75 -2.55 22.54
N ASP A 107 -1.57 -3.09 21.35
CA ASP A 107 -0.29 -3.64 20.87
C ASP A 107 0.68 -2.56 20.38
N PHE A 108 0.18 -1.34 20.14
CA PHE A 108 1.00 -0.18 19.78
C PHE A 108 1.68 0.43 21.00
N THR A 109 2.72 -0.26 21.51
CA THR A 109 3.42 0.11 22.75
C THR A 109 4.55 1.13 22.55
N LEU A 110 5.04 1.73 23.65
CA LEU A 110 6.21 2.60 23.63
C LEU A 110 7.46 1.88 23.09
N ASP A 111 7.61 0.58 23.37
CA ASP A 111 8.76 -0.19 22.88
C ASP A 111 8.67 -0.47 21.38
N HIS A 112 7.46 -0.65 20.84
CA HIS A 112 7.24 -0.66 19.39
C HIS A 112 7.73 0.66 18.76
N CYS A 113 7.35 1.80 19.34
CA CYS A 113 7.81 3.10 18.85
C CYS A 113 9.33 3.29 18.93
N LYS A 114 9.97 2.87 20.02
CA LYS A 114 11.44 2.90 20.15
C LYS A 114 12.11 2.04 19.07
N ALA A 115 11.54 0.87 18.76
CA ALA A 115 12.06 0.01 17.71
C ALA A 115 11.96 0.68 16.34
N ILE A 116 10.81 1.30 16.00
CA ILE A 116 10.65 2.01 14.72
C ILE A 116 11.64 3.17 14.58
N VAL A 117 11.77 4.01 15.61
CA VAL A 117 12.74 5.12 15.60
C VAL A 117 14.15 4.59 15.46
N LYS A 118 14.52 3.52 16.19
CA LYS A 118 15.85 2.92 16.13
C LYS A 118 16.16 2.35 14.74
N LEU A 119 15.21 1.65 14.12
CA LEU A 119 15.39 1.12 12.77
C LEU A 119 15.70 2.27 11.79
N LEU A 120 14.94 3.37 11.87
CA LEU A 120 15.14 4.48 10.96
C LEU A 120 16.43 5.27 11.22
N THR A 121 16.75 5.53 12.50
CA THR A 121 17.89 6.39 12.88
C THR A 121 19.22 5.66 13.00
N GLY A 122 19.19 4.36 13.33
CA GLY A 122 20.38 3.52 13.49
C GLY A 122 20.74 2.77 12.21
N ASP A 123 19.79 2.03 11.64
CA ASP A 123 20.04 1.19 10.46
C ASP A 123 19.85 1.98 9.15
N GLY A 124 19.05 3.04 9.21
CA GLY A 124 18.74 3.87 8.05
C GLY A 124 17.67 3.25 7.16
N LEU A 125 17.22 4.02 6.17
CA LEU A 125 16.31 3.50 5.15
C LEU A 125 17.04 2.53 4.21
N ASP A 126 16.32 1.50 3.76
CA ASP A 126 16.82 0.53 2.79
C ASP A 126 17.16 1.21 1.46
N GLN A 127 18.47 1.41 1.24
CA GLN A 127 18.98 2.09 0.05
C GLN A 127 18.76 1.28 -1.23
N ALA A 128 18.63 -0.04 -1.15
CA ALA A 128 18.37 -0.88 -2.32
C ALA A 128 16.93 -0.66 -2.83
N LEU A 129 15.96 -0.55 -1.92
CA LEU A 129 14.58 -0.18 -2.26
C LEU A 129 14.49 1.23 -2.81
N LEU A 130 15.20 2.18 -2.20
CA LEU A 130 15.14 3.60 -2.57
C LEU A 130 15.89 3.95 -3.85
N LYS A 131 16.74 3.06 -4.36
CA LYS A 131 17.54 3.29 -5.59
C LYS A 131 16.67 3.64 -6.80
N SER A 132 15.45 3.12 -6.86
CA SER A 132 14.48 3.38 -7.94
C SER A 132 13.98 4.83 -8.00
N LEU A 133 14.14 5.57 -6.91
CA LEU A 133 13.74 6.98 -6.81
C LEU A 133 14.83 7.94 -7.28
N ASN A 134 16.05 7.45 -7.49
CA ASN A 134 17.18 8.26 -7.95
C ASN A 134 17.24 8.36 -9.49
#